data_AF-A0AAX2FJG2-F1
#
_entry.id   AF-A0AAX2FJG2-F1
#
_cell.length_a   1.000
_cell.length_b   1.000
_cell.length_c   1.000
_cell.angle_alpha   90.00
_cell.angle_beta   90.00
_cell.angle_gamma   90.00
#
_symmetry.space_group_name_H-M   'P 1'
#
loop_
_entity.id
_entity.type
_entity.pdbx_description
1 polymer ?
#
loop_
_entity_poly.entity_id
_entity_poly.type
_entity_poly.pdbx_seq_one_letter_code
_entity_poly.pdbx_strand_id
1 'polypeptide(L)'
;MIKVLNYIADKIDVLSNSWGGSPYNFWSLMVIKRITELALSGERRQKGIVFLWVAGNEKSLINHSSSVEIPYTQGWEFDPNFHKLIWNRVHTSKHFRNNLVGIPGVMQVAVLSSTAQRNHYSNYGTGISISVPSNNIHLYSSNEALRLPVKGLGITTTTGRS
;
A
#
# COMPACT_ATOMS: atom_id res chain seq x y z
N MET A 1 17.47 -2.02 -3.99
CA MET A 1 17.13 -2.53 -2.64
C MET A 1 18.26 -3.31 -1.98
N ILE A 2 18.74 -4.44 -2.53
CA ILE A 2 19.75 -5.28 -1.84
C ILE A 2 21.03 -4.52 -1.42
N LYS A 3 21.54 -3.62 -2.28
CA LYS A 3 22.70 -2.76 -1.96
C LYS A 3 22.43 -1.87 -0.75
N VAL A 4 21.23 -1.32 -0.64
CA VAL A 4 20.79 -0.48 0.50
C VAL A 4 20.71 -1.30 1.76
N LEU A 5 20.04 -2.47 1.72
CA LEU A 5 19.93 -3.38 2.87
C LEU A 5 21.30 -3.80 3.40
N ASN A 6 22.25 -4.09 2.51
CA ASN A 6 23.60 -4.46 2.92
C ASN A 6 24.37 -3.28 3.52
N TYR A 7 24.20 -2.08 2.95
CA TYR A 7 24.86 -0.88 3.45
C TYR A 7 24.38 -0.48 4.84
N ILE A 8 23.09 -0.62 5.14
CA ILE A 8 22.49 -0.17 6.40
C ILE A 8 22.44 -1.23 7.50
N ALA A 9 22.80 -2.48 7.18
CA ALA A 9 22.59 -3.66 8.03
C ALA A 9 23.09 -3.53 9.48
N ASP A 10 24.11 -2.70 9.71
CA ASP A 10 24.77 -2.46 10.99
C ASP A 10 24.61 -1.01 11.50
N LYS A 11 23.74 -0.20 10.87
CA LYS A 11 23.66 1.25 11.09
C LYS A 11 22.34 1.74 11.67
N ILE A 12 21.27 0.99 11.46
CA ILE A 12 19.91 1.41 11.79
C ILE A 12 19.22 0.34 12.62
N ASP A 13 18.28 0.78 13.45
CA ASP A 13 17.39 -0.10 14.18
C ASP A 13 15.98 -0.16 13.54
N VAL A 14 15.65 0.84 12.72
CA VAL A 14 14.36 0.94 12.03
C VAL A 14 14.56 1.39 10.58
N LEU A 15 13.91 0.72 9.64
CA LEU A 15 13.79 1.15 8.25
C LEU A 15 12.34 1.53 7.93
N SER A 16 12.14 2.71 7.36
CA SER A 16 10.84 3.13 6.81
C SER A 16 10.87 3.13 5.29
N ASN A 17 9.93 2.44 4.66
CA ASN A 17 9.78 2.35 3.22
C ASN A 17 8.38 2.83 2.78
N SER A 18 8.37 3.91 1.99
CA SER A 18 7.16 4.53 1.47
C SER A 18 6.80 4.09 0.04
N TRP A 19 7.28 2.91 -0.39
CA TRP A 19 6.96 2.31 -1.69
C TRP A 19 6.17 1.02 -1.53
N GLY A 20 4.97 1.02 -2.09
CA GLY A 20 4.08 -0.12 -2.19
C GLY A 20 3.04 0.14 -3.26
N GLY A 21 2.31 -0.90 -3.66
CA GLY A 21 1.27 -0.76 -4.67
C GLY A 21 0.46 -2.04 -4.80
N SER A 22 -0.63 -1.92 -5.56
CA SER A 22 -1.57 -2.99 -5.84
C SER A 22 -1.68 -3.26 -7.34
N PRO A 23 -2.09 -4.49 -7.73
CA PRO A 23 -2.55 -5.57 -6.88
C PRO A 23 -1.40 -6.49 -6.41
N TYR A 24 -0.19 -6.27 -6.94
CA TYR A 24 0.98 -7.07 -6.67
C TYR A 24 2.12 -6.18 -6.17
N ASN A 25 2.64 -6.48 -4.99
CA ASN A 25 3.87 -5.90 -4.46
C ASN A 25 4.86 -7.04 -4.23
N PHE A 26 5.69 -7.30 -5.23
CA PHE A 26 6.63 -8.41 -5.20
C PHE A 26 8.07 -7.95 -5.16
N TRP A 27 8.77 -8.42 -4.14
CA TRP A 27 10.20 -8.29 -4.00
C TRP A 27 10.88 -9.59 -4.40
N SER A 28 12.11 -9.49 -4.91
CA SER A 28 12.88 -10.67 -5.26
C SER A 28 13.19 -11.50 -4.02
N LEU A 29 13.32 -12.81 -4.19
CA LEU A 29 13.60 -13.73 -3.08
C LEU A 29 14.88 -13.33 -2.31
N MET A 30 15.89 -12.82 -3.00
CA MET A 30 17.11 -12.31 -2.38
C MET A 30 16.85 -11.12 -1.45
N VAL A 31 15.96 -10.21 -1.83
CA VAL A 31 15.55 -9.08 -0.98
C VAL A 31 14.76 -9.57 0.22
N ILE A 32 13.80 -10.48 0.01
CA ILE A 32 12.98 -11.07 1.08
C ILE A 32 13.86 -11.75 2.11
N LYS A 33 14.74 -12.67 1.67
CA LYS A 33 15.68 -13.37 2.56
C LYS A 33 16.51 -12.39 3.38
N ARG A 34 17.03 -11.34 2.73
CA ARG A 34 17.85 -10.35 3.41
C ARG A 34 17.06 -9.53 4.43
N ILE A 35 15.81 -9.15 4.11
CA ILE A 35 14.92 -8.49 5.08
C ILE A 35 14.65 -9.42 6.27
N THR A 36 14.32 -10.69 6.03
CA THR A 36 14.07 -11.67 7.10
C THR A 36 15.28 -11.85 8.01
N GLU A 37 16.48 -12.01 7.43
CA GLU A 37 17.74 -12.11 8.19
C GLU A 37 17.96 -10.87 9.07
N LEU A 38 17.81 -9.68 8.48
CA LEU A 38 18.03 -8.42 9.16
C LEU A 38 16.97 -8.14 10.23
N ALA A 39 15.74 -8.58 10.02
CA ALA A 39 14.66 -8.45 10.99
C ALA A 39 14.87 -9.32 12.23
N LEU A 40 15.50 -10.48 12.07
CA LEU A 40 15.76 -11.40 13.18
C LEU A 40 17.07 -11.11 13.92
N SER A 41 18.08 -10.66 13.19
CA SER A 41 19.46 -10.59 13.70
C SER A 41 20.28 -9.42 13.18
N GLY A 42 19.75 -8.67 12.21
CA GLY A 42 20.41 -7.45 11.73
C GLY A 42 20.53 -6.45 12.87
N GLU A 43 21.57 -5.62 12.82
CA GLU A 43 21.78 -4.37 13.59
C GLU A 43 23.19 -4.23 14.15
N ARG A 44 23.52 -2.96 14.43
CA ARG A 44 24.56 -2.47 15.36
C ARG A 44 24.61 -3.20 16.70
N ARG A 45 23.46 -3.67 17.22
CA ARG A 45 23.28 -4.24 18.57
C ARG A 45 22.82 -5.70 18.60
N GLN A 46 22.71 -6.33 17.44
CA GLN A 46 22.24 -7.72 17.29
C GLN A 46 20.82 -7.94 17.86
N LYS A 47 19.88 -6.98 17.67
CA LYS A 47 18.50 -7.09 18.15
C LYS A 47 17.44 -7.20 17.05
N GLY A 48 17.83 -7.07 15.78
CA GLY A 48 16.92 -7.17 14.63
C GLY A 48 16.36 -5.81 14.23
N ILE A 49 16.36 -5.50 12.94
CA ILE A 49 15.82 -4.25 12.38
C ILE A 49 14.29 -4.34 12.26
N VAL A 50 13.57 -3.32 12.70
CA VAL A 50 12.12 -3.18 12.42
C VAL A 50 11.92 -2.54 11.04
N PHE A 51 11.16 -3.21 10.17
CA PHE A 51 10.82 -2.70 8.83
C PHE A 51 9.39 -2.20 8.78
N LEU A 52 9.20 -0.92 8.54
CA LEU A 52 7.91 -0.29 8.29
C LEU A 52 7.71 -0.17 6.77
N TRP A 53 6.68 -0.81 6.24
CA TRP A 53 6.37 -0.79 4.81
C TRP A 53 4.98 -0.25 4.57
N VAL A 54 4.84 0.76 3.71
CA VAL A 54 3.52 1.31 3.37
C VAL A 54 2.68 0.30 2.59
N ALA A 55 1.39 0.25 2.90
CA ALA A 55 0.42 -0.64 2.26
C ALA A 55 0.09 -0.24 0.81
N GLY A 56 0.28 1.03 0.45
CA GLY A 56 -0.09 1.62 -0.83
C GLY A 56 -1.34 2.52 -0.76
N ASN A 57 -1.60 3.25 -1.84
CA ASN A 57 -2.56 4.36 -1.92
C ASN A 57 -3.66 4.14 -2.97
N GLU A 58 -3.94 2.88 -3.28
CA GLU A 58 -4.86 2.47 -4.34
C GLU A 58 -6.30 2.21 -3.87
N LYS A 59 -6.59 2.38 -2.58
CA LYS A 59 -7.86 2.00 -1.96
C LYS A 59 -8.21 0.53 -2.23
N SER A 60 -7.25 -0.35 -2.02
CA SER A 60 -7.37 -1.75 -2.43
C SER A 60 -6.86 -2.71 -1.37
N LEU A 61 -7.09 -4.00 -1.59
CA LEU A 61 -6.65 -5.07 -0.70
C LEU A 61 -5.14 -5.31 -0.87
N ILE A 62 -4.41 -5.60 0.20
CA ILE A 62 -2.97 -5.92 0.11
C ILE A 62 -2.65 -7.42 0.03
N ASN A 63 -3.55 -8.26 0.53
CA ASN A 63 -3.39 -9.72 0.53
C ASN A 63 -4.77 -10.41 0.59
N HIS A 64 -5.30 -10.78 -0.56
CA HIS A 64 -6.64 -11.35 -0.68
C HIS A 64 -6.81 -12.13 -2.00
N SER A 65 -7.70 -13.10 -2.00
CA SER A 65 -8.17 -13.75 -3.23
C SER A 65 -9.69 -13.80 -3.23
N SER A 66 -10.28 -13.45 -4.36
CA SER A 66 -11.72 -13.30 -4.56
C SER A 66 -12.18 -14.09 -5.78
N SER A 67 -13.44 -14.52 -5.79
CA SER A 67 -14.09 -15.12 -6.97
C SER A 67 -14.51 -14.08 -8.01
N VAL A 68 -14.66 -12.82 -7.58
CA VAL A 68 -15.09 -11.67 -8.41
C VAL A 68 -13.97 -10.65 -8.58
N GLU A 69 -14.00 -9.94 -9.71
CA GLU A 69 -13.08 -8.85 -10.03
C GLU A 69 -13.23 -7.69 -9.06
N ILE A 70 -12.14 -7.24 -8.43
CA ILE A 70 -12.13 -6.12 -7.50
C ILE A 70 -11.31 -4.97 -8.10
N PRO A 71 -11.85 -3.75 -8.15
CA PRO A 71 -11.12 -2.58 -8.64
C PRO A 71 -9.95 -2.21 -7.73
N TYR A 72 -8.83 -1.83 -8.32
CA TYR A 72 -7.64 -1.38 -7.58
C TYR A 72 -6.99 -0.13 -8.18
N THR A 73 -7.58 0.49 -9.21
CA THR A 73 -7.15 1.82 -9.65
C THR A 73 -8.34 2.78 -9.60
N GLN A 74 -8.03 4.07 -9.64
CA GLN A 74 -9.05 5.11 -9.74
C GLN A 74 -9.62 5.29 -11.16
N GLY A 75 -8.96 4.68 -12.16
CA GLY A 75 -9.32 4.74 -13.58
C GLY A 75 -9.05 6.07 -14.29
N TRP A 76 -8.54 7.07 -13.56
CA TRP A 76 -8.02 8.33 -14.09
C TRP A 76 -6.51 8.24 -14.25
N GLU A 77 -6.03 8.65 -15.42
CA GLU A 77 -4.61 8.70 -15.78
C GLU A 77 -4.25 10.10 -16.26
N PHE A 78 -3.03 10.53 -15.97
CA PHE A 78 -2.51 11.80 -16.47
C PHE A 78 -2.05 11.62 -17.91
N ASP A 79 -2.68 12.32 -18.85
CA ASP A 79 -2.23 12.35 -20.24
C ASP A 79 -1.15 13.44 -20.40
N PRO A 80 0.11 13.06 -20.66
CA PRO A 80 1.19 14.03 -20.80
C PRO A 80 1.09 14.89 -22.06
N ASN A 81 0.37 14.43 -23.10
CA ASN A 81 0.19 15.20 -24.33
C ASN A 81 -0.80 16.34 -24.13
N PHE A 82 -1.91 16.06 -23.43
CA PHE A 82 -2.97 17.05 -23.19
C PHE A 82 -2.86 17.77 -21.83
N HIS A 83 -1.86 17.44 -21.01
CA HIS A 83 -1.64 17.99 -19.67
C HIS A 83 -2.89 17.96 -18.78
N LYS A 84 -3.70 16.89 -18.91
CA LYS A 84 -4.98 16.74 -18.20
C LYS A 84 -5.18 15.31 -17.73
N LEU A 85 -5.99 15.16 -16.68
CA LEU A 85 -6.50 13.86 -16.27
C LEU A 85 -7.56 13.40 -17.26
N ILE A 86 -7.40 12.20 -17.80
CA ILE A 86 -8.39 11.54 -18.64
C ILE A 86 -8.91 10.30 -17.93
N TRP A 87 -10.21 10.05 -18.05
CA TRP A 87 -10.78 8.80 -17.61
C TRP A 87 -10.51 7.75 -18.69
N ASN A 88 -9.84 6.66 -18.31
CA ASN A 88 -9.52 5.56 -19.21
C ASN A 88 -10.39 4.35 -18.87
N ARG A 89 -10.13 3.71 -17.72
CA ARG A 89 -10.91 2.60 -17.14
C ARG A 89 -10.32 2.20 -15.80
N VAL A 90 -11.14 1.62 -14.94
CA VAL A 90 -10.63 0.99 -13.70
C VAL A 90 -9.97 -0.35 -14.03
N HIS A 91 -8.80 -0.60 -13.44
CA HIS A 91 -8.18 -1.92 -13.46
C HIS A 91 -8.72 -2.76 -12.31
N THR A 92 -8.92 -4.04 -12.59
CA THR A 92 -9.44 -5.00 -11.63
C THR A 92 -8.50 -6.18 -11.46
N SER A 93 -8.57 -6.84 -10.30
CA SER A 93 -7.90 -8.11 -10.05
C SER A 93 -8.76 -8.97 -9.13
N LYS A 94 -8.68 -10.28 -9.31
CA LYS A 94 -9.17 -11.28 -8.33
C LYS A 94 -8.14 -11.60 -7.25
N HIS A 95 -6.86 -11.27 -7.49
CA HIS A 95 -5.76 -11.63 -6.62
C HIS A 95 -4.95 -10.40 -6.21
N PHE A 96 -4.76 -10.26 -4.91
CA PHE A 96 -3.94 -9.24 -4.29
C PHE A 96 -2.87 -9.95 -3.47
N ARG A 97 -1.61 -9.65 -3.75
CA ARG A 97 -0.49 -10.32 -3.09
C ARG A 97 0.65 -9.35 -2.83
N ASN A 98 1.05 -9.30 -1.56
CA ASN A 98 2.26 -8.64 -1.13
C ASN A 98 3.16 -9.68 -0.45
N ASN A 99 4.30 -9.99 -1.06
CA ASN A 99 5.18 -11.05 -0.57
C ASN A 99 6.08 -10.63 0.61
N LEU A 100 5.86 -9.44 1.16
CA LEU A 100 6.39 -9.02 2.46
C LEU A 100 5.40 -9.25 3.62
N VAL A 101 4.14 -9.58 3.33
CA VAL A 101 3.15 -9.90 4.37
C VAL A 101 3.53 -11.18 5.10
N GLY A 102 3.55 -11.13 6.43
CA GLY A 102 3.85 -12.28 7.28
C GLY A 102 5.35 -12.53 7.50
N ILE A 103 6.24 -11.70 6.96
CA ILE A 103 7.66 -11.75 7.31
C ILE A 103 7.86 -11.20 8.73
N PRO A 104 8.52 -11.96 9.64
CA PRO A 104 8.86 -11.45 10.97
C PRO A 104 9.62 -10.13 10.92
N GLY A 105 9.26 -9.19 11.81
CA GLY A 105 9.84 -7.84 11.88
C GLY A 105 9.49 -6.90 10.73
N VAL A 106 8.64 -7.31 9.79
CA VAL A 106 8.05 -6.42 8.78
C VAL A 106 6.62 -6.06 9.16
N MET A 107 6.34 -4.77 9.25
CA MET A 107 5.02 -4.23 9.54
C MET A 107 4.45 -3.52 8.31
N GLN A 108 3.27 -3.96 7.87
CA GLN A 108 2.53 -3.25 6.81
C GLN A 108 1.70 -2.13 7.43
N VAL A 109 1.84 -0.93 6.90
CA VAL A 109 1.31 0.30 7.47
C VAL A 109 0.17 0.83 6.59
N ALA A 110 -1.05 0.81 7.13
CA ALA A 110 -2.19 1.55 6.57
C ALA A 110 -2.24 2.97 7.13
N VAL A 111 -3.07 3.82 6.54
CA VAL A 111 -3.20 5.21 6.98
C VAL A 111 -4.63 5.60 7.34
N LEU A 112 -4.74 6.44 8.37
CA LEU A 112 -5.99 7.04 8.85
C LEU A 112 -6.02 8.55 8.57
N SER A 113 -7.22 9.09 8.43
CA SER A 113 -7.51 10.52 8.42
C SER A 113 -7.43 11.13 9.82
N SER A 114 -7.50 12.46 9.88
CA SER A 114 -7.63 13.22 11.14
C SER A 114 -8.90 12.92 11.94
N THR A 115 -9.88 12.22 11.36
CA THR A 115 -11.12 11.79 12.03
C THR A 115 -11.03 10.36 12.55
N ALA A 116 -9.82 9.78 12.63
CA ALA A 116 -9.58 8.39 13.02
C ALA A 116 -10.31 7.35 12.15
N GLN A 117 -10.60 7.71 10.90
CA GLN A 117 -11.19 6.79 9.91
C GLN A 117 -10.13 6.37 8.90
N ARG A 118 -10.28 5.22 8.26
CA ARG A 118 -9.39 4.81 7.18
C ARG A 118 -9.35 5.89 6.11
N ASN A 119 -8.15 6.32 5.72
CA ASN A 119 -8.04 7.29 4.64
C ASN A 119 -8.58 6.69 3.34
N HIS A 120 -9.28 7.49 2.55
CA HIS A 120 -10.02 7.00 1.37
C HIS A 120 -9.11 6.38 0.33
N TYR A 121 -7.84 6.77 0.24
CA TYR A 121 -6.83 6.16 -0.63
C TYR A 121 -6.06 5.00 0.01
N SER A 122 -6.12 4.81 1.33
CA SER A 122 -5.34 3.77 2.00
C SER A 122 -5.71 2.39 1.50
N ASN A 123 -4.71 1.59 1.13
CA ASN A 123 -4.90 0.15 1.02
C ASN A 123 -5.22 -0.46 2.39
N TYR A 124 -5.86 -1.65 2.36
CA TYR A 124 -6.45 -2.29 3.54
C TYR A 124 -6.47 -3.82 3.41
N GLY A 125 -7.01 -4.49 4.44
CA GLY A 125 -7.23 -5.93 4.45
C GLY A 125 -6.21 -6.71 5.28
N THR A 126 -6.24 -8.04 5.14
CA THR A 126 -5.38 -8.96 5.87
C THR A 126 -3.91 -8.67 5.59
N GLY A 127 -3.08 -8.70 6.63
CA GLY A 127 -1.64 -8.42 6.54
C GLY A 127 -1.24 -7.02 6.99
N ILE A 128 -2.19 -6.08 7.14
CA ILE A 128 -1.94 -4.79 7.79
C ILE A 128 -1.59 -5.03 9.26
N SER A 129 -0.50 -4.41 9.72
CA SER A 129 0.00 -4.54 11.09
C SER A 129 -0.41 -3.37 11.96
N ILE A 130 -0.41 -2.16 11.40
CA ILE A 130 -0.73 -0.93 12.12
C ILE A 130 -1.36 0.10 11.17
N SER A 131 -2.17 0.99 11.72
CA SER A 131 -2.65 2.18 11.00
C SER A 131 -2.08 3.44 11.66
N VAL A 132 -1.55 4.36 10.86
CA VAL A 132 -0.91 5.60 11.34
C VAL A 132 -1.62 6.84 10.79
N PRO A 133 -1.54 7.99 11.48
CA PRO A 133 -2.06 9.24 10.93
C PRO A 133 -1.37 9.59 9.61
N SER A 134 -2.16 10.06 8.65
CA SER A 134 -1.65 10.69 7.44
C SER A 134 -2.40 12.00 7.19
N ASN A 135 -2.04 12.68 6.12
CA ASN A 135 -2.67 13.94 5.75
C ASN A 135 -3.95 13.69 4.94
N ASN A 136 -4.85 14.67 4.95
CA ASN A 136 -6.06 14.63 4.13
C ASN A 136 -5.83 15.32 2.76
N ILE A 137 -4.58 15.43 2.29
CA ILE A 137 -4.24 16.25 1.10
C ILE A 137 -4.73 15.64 -0.21
N HIS A 138 -4.96 14.33 -0.23
CA HIS A 138 -5.82 13.74 -1.23
C HIS A 138 -7.22 14.25 -0.91
N LEU A 139 -7.51 15.47 -1.37
CA LEU A 139 -8.86 15.98 -1.36
C LEU A 139 -9.70 14.96 -2.11
N TYR A 140 -10.93 14.76 -1.65
CA TYR A 140 -12.03 14.44 -2.56
C TYR A 140 -12.09 15.59 -3.56
N SER A 141 -11.20 15.59 -4.56
CA SER A 141 -11.11 16.70 -5.51
C SER A 141 -12.45 16.78 -6.24
N SER A 142 -12.76 17.91 -6.86
CA SER A 142 -14.00 18.09 -7.63
C SER A 142 -14.23 17.02 -8.72
N ASN A 143 -13.21 16.21 -9.05
CA ASN A 143 -13.31 15.05 -9.94
C ASN A 143 -13.56 13.70 -9.22
N GLU A 144 -13.45 13.64 -7.89
CA GLU A 144 -13.73 12.48 -7.03
C GLU A 144 -15.19 12.42 -6.51
N ALA A 145 -16.06 13.35 -6.92
CA ALA A 145 -17.52 13.23 -6.79
C ALA A 145 -18.08 11.94 -7.45
N LEU A 146 -17.24 11.20 -8.16
CA LEU A 146 -17.53 9.91 -8.77
C LEU A 146 -17.45 8.73 -7.79
N ARG A 147 -17.15 8.93 -6.50
CA ARG A 147 -16.98 7.83 -5.53
C ARG A 147 -18.12 7.75 -4.50
N LEU A 148 -18.98 6.74 -4.63
CA LEU A 148 -20.14 6.54 -3.75
C LEU A 148 -19.80 5.60 -2.56
N PRO A 149 -20.04 6.01 -1.31
CA PRO A 149 -19.93 5.08 -0.18
C PRO A 149 -20.96 3.97 -0.32
N VAL A 150 -20.52 2.71 -0.20
CA VAL A 150 -21.44 1.56 -0.13
C VAL A 150 -21.88 1.40 1.31
N LYS A 151 -23.18 1.59 1.55
CA LYS A 151 -23.77 1.46 2.88
C LYS A 151 -23.49 0.07 3.45
N GLY A 152 -22.93 0.02 4.66
CA GLY A 152 -22.78 -1.20 5.45
C GLY A 152 -21.52 -2.05 5.21
N LEU A 153 -20.64 -1.69 4.27
CA LEU A 153 -19.46 -2.51 3.94
C LEU A 153 -18.10 -1.84 4.20
N GLY A 154 -18.06 -0.53 4.51
CA GLY A 154 -16.79 0.20 4.62
C GLY A 154 -16.02 0.32 3.30
N ILE A 155 -16.70 0.06 2.18
CA ILE A 155 -16.20 0.14 0.81
C ILE A 155 -16.74 1.42 0.16
N THR A 156 -15.98 2.02 -0.75
CA THR A 156 -16.46 3.10 -1.63
C THR A 156 -16.27 2.65 -3.07
N THR A 157 -17.27 2.80 -3.93
CA THR A 157 -17.19 2.47 -5.37
C THR A 157 -16.79 3.71 -6.16
N THR A 158 -16.38 3.55 -7.42
CA THR A 158 -16.39 4.62 -8.42
C THR A 158 -17.54 4.37 -9.41
N THR A 159 -18.35 5.38 -9.73
CA THR A 159 -19.26 5.38 -10.87
C THR A 159 -18.78 6.42 -11.87
N GLY A 160 -18.33 6.01 -13.05
CA GLY A 160 -18.10 6.93 -14.16
C GLY A 160 -19.44 7.34 -14.78
N ARG A 161 -19.89 8.57 -14.50
CA ARG A 161 -20.87 9.25 -15.35
C ARG A 161 -20.27 10.58 -15.78
N SER A 162 -20.22 10.77 -17.10
CA SER A 162 -20.10 12.07 -17.76
C SER A 162 -21.31 12.94 -17.45
#